data_AF-A0A8J6HVG9-F1
#
_entry.id   AF-A0A8J6HVG9-F1
#
_cell.length_a   1.000
_cell.length_b   1.000
_cell.length_c   1.000
_cell.angle_alpha   90.00
_cell.angle_beta   90.00
_cell.angle_gamma   90.00
#
_symmetry.space_group_name_H-M   'P 1'
#
loop_
_entity.id
_entity.type
_entity.pdbx_description
1 polymer ?
#
loop_
_entity_poly.entity_id
_entity_poly.type
_entity_poly.pdbx_seq_one_letter_code
_entity_poly.pdbx_strand_id
1 'polypeptide(L)'
;MSNTKKKTAEDEEDVVSTAIGEFGRWQLLMTFLLSLFNIPCTWHIFVPTFHAAERETWCARPERFLSVHPDRWKNFTQPQGFCSIYDLTNVTVDDLPHLGDDPARKLISCAEWEFEGKGNEGMHTSLVRFGTIISII
;
A
#
# COMPACT_ATOMS: atom_id res chain seq x y z
N MET A 1 -67.50 -34.39 -12.24
CA MET A 1 -66.43 -34.40 -13.25
C MET A 1 -65.88 -32.98 -13.34
N SER A 2 -64.63 -32.79 -12.95
CA SER A 2 -63.93 -31.50 -12.92
C SER A 2 -63.68 -30.91 -14.30
N ASN A 3 -63.27 -29.63 -14.27
CA ASN A 3 -62.22 -29.00 -15.09
C ASN A 3 -62.71 -28.07 -16.21
N THR A 4 -62.09 -26.90 -16.44
CA THR A 4 -61.89 -25.76 -15.54
C THR A 4 -62.19 -24.51 -16.35
N LYS A 5 -62.67 -23.46 -15.68
CA LYS A 5 -62.57 -22.11 -16.24
C LYS A 5 -61.09 -21.83 -16.46
N LYS A 6 -60.70 -21.65 -17.72
CA LYS A 6 -59.41 -21.09 -18.10
C LYS A 6 -59.38 -19.66 -17.55
N LYS A 7 -58.85 -19.49 -16.33
CA LYS A 7 -58.50 -18.18 -15.79
C LYS A 7 -57.29 -17.71 -16.59
N THR A 8 -57.48 -16.58 -17.25
CA THR A 8 -56.46 -15.83 -17.97
C THR A 8 -55.30 -15.52 -17.03
N ALA A 9 -54.10 -15.90 -17.43
CA ALA A 9 -52.85 -15.70 -16.70
C ALA A 9 -52.33 -14.27 -16.91
N GLU A 10 -53.15 -13.27 -16.57
CA GLU A 10 -52.81 -11.84 -16.74
C GLU A 10 -52.95 -11.03 -15.46
N ASP A 11 -53.46 -11.59 -14.35
CA ASP A 11 -53.71 -10.87 -13.09
C ASP A 11 -52.86 -11.37 -11.89
N GLU A 12 -51.74 -12.04 -12.16
CA GLU A 12 -50.66 -12.17 -11.17
C GLU A 12 -49.53 -11.25 -11.63
N GLU A 13 -49.80 -9.95 -11.66
CA GLU A 13 -48.74 -8.97 -11.48
C GLU A 13 -48.04 -9.35 -10.17
N ASP A 14 -46.87 -9.96 -10.31
CA ASP A 14 -46.05 -10.54 -9.26
C ASP A 14 -46.11 -9.62 -8.04
N VAL A 15 -46.78 -10.04 -6.96
CA VAL A 15 -46.87 -9.25 -5.72
C VAL A 15 -45.46 -8.90 -5.23
N VAL A 16 -44.50 -9.75 -5.58
CA VAL A 16 -43.06 -9.54 -5.42
C VAL A 16 -42.55 -8.39 -6.29
N SER A 17 -42.92 -8.29 -7.57
CA SER A 17 -42.58 -7.16 -8.46
C SER A 17 -43.25 -5.85 -8.04
N THR A 18 -44.50 -5.89 -7.57
CA THR A 18 -45.20 -4.71 -7.03
C THR A 18 -44.65 -4.28 -5.67
N ALA A 19 -44.20 -5.22 -4.83
CA ALA A 19 -43.59 -4.93 -3.53
C ALA A 19 -42.11 -4.51 -3.62
N ILE A 20 -41.36 -5.05 -4.60
CA ILE A 20 -39.95 -4.72 -4.85
C ILE A 20 -39.82 -3.50 -5.78
N GLY A 21 -40.84 -3.21 -6.57
CA GLY A 21 -40.79 -2.28 -7.70
C GLY A 21 -40.07 -2.90 -8.88
N GLU A 22 -40.53 -2.66 -10.11
CA GLU A 22 -39.77 -3.02 -11.31
C GLU A 22 -38.35 -2.44 -11.17
N PHE A 23 -37.32 -3.31 -11.21
CA PHE A 23 -35.91 -2.92 -11.24
C PHE A 23 -35.63 -2.10 -12.49
N GLY A 24 -35.97 -0.82 -12.42
CA GLY A 24 -35.97 0.09 -13.55
C GLY A 24 -34.57 0.60 -13.87
N ARG A 25 -34.45 1.24 -15.03
CA ARG A 25 -33.24 1.98 -15.45
C ARG A 25 -32.78 2.99 -14.39
N TRP A 26 -33.73 3.52 -13.61
CA TRP A 26 -33.46 4.44 -12.52
C TRP A 26 -32.79 3.78 -11.31
N GLN A 27 -33.24 2.59 -10.91
CA GLN A 27 -32.59 1.81 -9.85
C GLN A 27 -31.17 1.44 -10.26
N LEU A 28 -30.96 0.98 -11.49
CA LEU A 28 -29.61 0.71 -12.00
C LEU A 28 -28.71 1.96 -12.03
N LEU A 29 -29.24 3.10 -12.45
CA LEU A 29 -28.51 4.37 -12.41
C LEU A 29 -28.11 4.73 -10.98
N MET A 30 -29.02 4.55 -10.03
CA MET A 30 -28.74 4.83 -8.62
C MET A 30 -27.70 3.86 -8.06
N THR A 31 -27.79 2.56 -8.32
CA THR A 31 -26.77 1.60 -7.88
C THR A 31 -25.41 1.89 -8.48
N PHE A 32 -25.36 2.28 -9.77
CA PHE A 32 -24.14 2.69 -10.46
C PHE A 32 -23.54 3.99 -9.91
N LEU A 33 -24.37 4.99 -9.63
CA LEU A 33 -23.91 6.23 -9.00
C LEU A 33 -23.40 5.97 -7.58
N LEU A 34 -24.10 5.12 -6.81
CA LEU A 34 -23.64 4.71 -5.48
C LEU A 34 -22.28 4.00 -5.56
N SER A 35 -22.09 3.04 -6.45
CA SER A 35 -20.78 2.37 -6.58
C SER A 35 -19.68 3.35 -7.01
N LEU A 36 -19.98 4.28 -7.92
CA LEU A 36 -19.04 5.31 -8.37
C LEU A 36 -18.60 6.25 -7.24
N PHE A 37 -19.52 6.66 -6.36
CA PHE A 37 -19.21 7.52 -5.20
C PHE A 37 -18.53 6.79 -4.04
N ASN A 38 -18.60 5.46 -3.99
CA ASN A 38 -17.86 4.68 -3.00
C ASN A 38 -16.36 4.59 -3.34
N ILE A 39 -15.99 4.66 -4.64
CA ILE A 39 -14.59 4.58 -5.08
C ILE A 39 -13.69 5.65 -4.42
N PRO A 40 -14.06 6.94 -4.34
CA PRO A 40 -13.29 7.96 -3.60
C PRO A 40 -13.02 7.61 -2.13
N CYS A 41 -14.05 7.11 -1.43
CA CYS A 41 -13.94 6.75 -0.02
C CYS A 41 -12.99 5.55 0.17
N THR A 42 -13.11 4.54 -0.69
CA THR A 42 -12.21 3.39 -0.70
C THR A 42 -10.78 3.83 -1.03
N TRP A 43 -10.58 4.62 -2.07
CA TRP A 43 -9.27 5.12 -2.47
C TRP A 43 -8.54 5.80 -1.32
N HIS A 44 -9.22 6.71 -0.62
CA HIS A 44 -8.65 7.46 0.50
C HIS A 44 -8.16 6.56 1.65
N ILE A 45 -8.87 5.49 1.98
CA ILE A 45 -8.48 4.54 3.04
C ILE A 45 -7.28 3.70 2.64
N PHE A 46 -7.12 3.41 1.35
CA PHE A 46 -6.02 2.57 0.87
C PHE A 46 -4.75 3.34 0.48
N VAL A 47 -4.76 4.68 0.41
CA VAL A 47 -3.54 5.48 0.17
C VAL A 47 -2.35 5.05 1.06
N PRO A 48 -2.53 4.82 2.38
CA PRO A 48 -1.43 4.37 3.24
C PRO A 48 -0.84 3.03 2.82
N THR A 49 -1.63 2.12 2.24
CA THR A 49 -1.12 0.80 1.80
C THR A 49 -0.22 0.90 0.57
N PHE A 50 -0.41 1.91 -0.27
CA PHE A 50 0.50 2.19 -1.38
C PHE A 50 1.78 2.89 -0.91
N HIS A 51 1.69 3.71 0.13
CA HIS A 51 2.84 4.39 0.72
C HIS A 51 3.65 3.52 1.69
N ALA A 52 3.03 2.51 2.28
CA ALA A 52 3.66 1.55 3.19
C ALA A 52 4.42 0.43 2.47
N ALA A 53 4.73 0.58 1.18
CA ALA A 53 5.69 -0.30 0.54
C ALA A 53 6.99 -0.23 1.36
N GLU A 54 7.38 -1.38 1.91
CA GLU A 54 8.59 -1.52 2.72
C GLU A 54 9.77 -1.07 1.85
N ARG A 55 10.38 0.05 2.23
CA ARG A 55 11.61 0.55 1.61
C ARG A 55 12.72 0.41 2.61
N GLU A 56 13.85 -0.12 2.17
CA GLU A 56 15.06 -0.06 2.97
C GLU A 56 15.48 1.41 3.09
N THR A 57 15.50 1.91 4.32
CA THR A 57 15.86 3.31 4.64
C THR A 57 17.14 3.30 5.46
N TRP A 58 18.16 4.07 5.11
CA TRP A 58 19.40 4.15 5.88
C TRP A 58 19.87 5.59 6.01
N CYS A 59 20.82 5.84 6.92
CA CYS A 59 21.45 7.14 7.03
C CYS A 59 22.25 7.53 5.79
N ALA A 60 21.99 8.73 5.28
CA ALA A 60 22.64 9.29 4.12
C ALA A 60 24.17 9.29 4.29
N ARG A 61 24.87 8.95 3.21
CA ARG A 61 26.33 8.90 3.18
C ARG A 61 26.86 10.32 2.99
N PRO A 62 27.74 10.81 3.87
CA PRO A 62 28.48 12.05 3.63
C PRO A 62 29.25 11.98 2.30
N GLU A 63 29.51 13.13 1.67
CA GLU A 63 30.17 13.21 0.35
C GLU A 63 31.46 12.39 0.24
N ARG A 64 32.25 12.35 1.32
CA ARG A 64 33.49 11.56 1.45
C ARG A 64 33.32 10.04 1.35
N PHE A 65 32.11 9.52 1.54
CA PHE A 65 31.80 8.09 1.53
C PHE A 65 30.86 7.68 0.39
N LEU A 66 30.60 8.57 -0.58
CA LEU A 66 29.76 8.27 -1.75
C LEU A 66 30.31 7.12 -2.61
N SER A 67 31.62 6.88 -2.55
CA SER A 67 32.30 5.78 -3.25
C SER A 67 31.99 4.39 -2.66
N VAL A 68 31.48 4.31 -1.43
CA VAL A 68 31.19 3.06 -0.73
C VAL A 68 29.77 2.60 -1.06
N HIS A 69 29.61 1.34 -1.48
CA HIS A 69 28.28 0.79 -1.80
C HIS A 69 27.31 0.87 -0.60
N PRO A 70 26.01 1.19 -0.80
CA PRO A 70 25.02 1.28 0.27
C PRO A 70 24.97 0.07 1.20
N ASP A 71 25.07 -1.15 0.68
CA ASP A 71 25.01 -2.37 1.52
C ASP A 71 26.18 -2.48 2.49
N ARG A 72 27.39 -2.14 2.04
CA ARG A 72 28.57 -2.13 2.92
C ARG A 72 28.45 -1.02 3.94
N TRP A 73 27.96 0.14 3.53
CA TRP A 73 27.72 1.26 4.42
C TRP A 73 26.75 0.90 5.55
N LYS A 74 25.59 0.33 5.22
CA LYS A 74 24.59 -0.15 6.19
C LYS A 74 25.24 -1.10 7.21
N ASN A 75 26.00 -2.09 6.74
CA ASN A 75 26.61 -3.11 7.59
C ASN A 75 27.64 -2.55 8.58
N PHE A 76 28.48 -1.61 8.15
CA PHE A 76 29.53 -1.06 9.03
C PHE A 76 29.04 0.02 9.97
N THR A 77 28.05 0.80 9.56
CA THR A 77 27.70 2.05 10.26
C THR A 77 26.48 1.93 11.17
N GLN A 78 25.59 0.93 10.95
CA GLN A 78 24.29 0.83 11.61
C GLN A 78 24.07 -0.55 12.27
N PRO A 79 24.63 -0.79 13.48
CA PRO A 79 24.46 -2.05 14.20
C PRO A 79 23.08 -2.22 14.88
N GLN A 80 22.37 -1.12 15.16
CA GLN A 80 21.12 -1.09 15.95
C GLN A 80 19.90 -0.53 15.18
N GLY A 81 19.96 -0.54 13.84
CA GLY A 81 18.88 -0.08 12.97
C GLY A 81 19.09 1.32 12.37
N PHE A 82 18.03 1.88 11.78
CA PHE A 82 18.10 3.01 10.84
C PHE A 82 18.14 4.41 11.49
N CYS A 83 17.90 4.50 12.80
CA CYS A 83 17.84 5.78 13.51
C CYS A 83 19.20 6.26 14.00
N SER A 84 20.18 5.36 14.12
CA SER A 84 21.45 5.63 14.80
C SER A 84 22.62 5.15 13.96
N ILE A 85 23.64 5.98 13.86
CA ILE A 85 24.88 5.72 13.11
C ILE A 85 26.09 5.99 14.02
N TYR A 86 27.21 5.30 13.80
CA TYR A 86 28.47 5.67 14.44
C TYR A 86 28.88 7.11 14.09
N ASP A 87 29.49 7.82 15.04
CA ASP A 87 30.12 9.10 14.76
C ASP A 87 31.28 8.91 13.77
N LEU A 88 31.25 9.64 12.65
CA LEU A 88 32.20 9.50 11.56
C LEU A 88 33.20 10.67 11.48
N THR A 89 33.15 11.66 12.37
CA THR A 89 33.94 12.92 12.28
C THR A 89 35.40 12.71 11.87
N ASN A 90 36.10 11.76 12.49
CA ASN A 90 37.51 11.45 12.22
C ASN A 90 37.74 10.04 11.62
N VAL A 91 36.88 9.59 10.70
CA VAL A 91 36.97 8.27 10.06
C VAL A 91 37.31 8.42 8.58
N THR A 92 38.21 7.58 8.08
CA THR A 92 38.50 7.43 6.65
C THR A 92 37.79 6.22 6.05
N VAL A 93 37.82 6.07 4.73
CA VAL A 93 37.16 4.96 4.03
C VAL A 93 37.75 3.60 4.44
N ASP A 94 39.05 3.56 4.74
CA ASP A 94 39.75 2.33 5.10
C ASP A 94 39.44 1.86 6.53
N ASP A 95 39.03 2.79 7.40
CA ASP A 95 38.69 2.50 8.80
C ASP A 95 37.25 1.97 8.98
N LEU A 96 36.39 2.11 7.95
CA LEU A 96 34.98 1.69 7.97
C LEU A 96 34.75 0.26 8.50
N PRO A 97 35.52 -0.76 8.09
CA PRO A 97 35.32 -2.13 8.58
C PRO A 97 35.58 -2.30 10.08
N HIS A 98 36.36 -1.41 10.68
CA HIS A 98 36.81 -1.50 12.07
C HIS A 98 35.97 -0.66 13.04
N LEU A 99 34.91 0.00 12.56
CA LEU A 99 34.05 0.85 13.40
C LEU A 99 33.38 0.09 14.56
N GLY A 100 33.09 -1.20 14.36
CA GLY A 100 32.46 -2.05 15.38
C GLY A 100 33.42 -2.52 16.47
N ASP A 101 34.74 -2.42 16.24
CA ASP A 101 35.76 -2.91 17.18
C ASP A 101 36.10 -1.89 18.27
N ASP A 102 35.76 -0.61 18.08
CA ASP A 102 36.05 0.47 19.01
C ASP A 102 34.88 0.69 20.00
N PRO A 103 35.01 0.27 21.28
CA PRO A 103 33.96 0.47 22.28
C PRO A 103 33.79 1.94 22.70
N ALA A 104 34.72 2.83 22.35
CA ALA A 104 34.62 4.26 22.62
C ALA A 104 33.79 5.00 21.56
N ARG A 105 33.44 4.34 20.45
CA ARG A 105 32.69 4.95 19.35
C ARG A 105 31.24 5.18 19.77
N LYS A 106 30.83 6.45 19.84
CA LYS A 106 29.46 6.83 20.20
C LYS A 106 28.51 6.67 19.00
N LEU A 107 27.29 6.19 19.26
CA LEU A 107 26.19 6.26 18.31
C LEU A 107 25.54 7.66 18.38
N ILE A 108 25.37 8.28 17.22
CA ILE A 108 24.68 9.55 17.02
C ILE A 108 23.38 9.33 16.25
N SER A 109 22.42 10.23 16.46
CA SER A 109 21.17 10.22 15.68
C SER A 109 21.46 10.56 14.22
N CYS A 110 20.76 9.86 13.33
CA CYS A 110 20.76 10.18 11.91
C CYS A 110 20.20 11.59 11.66
N ALA A 111 20.85 12.36 10.77
CA ALA A 111 20.38 13.69 10.36
C ALA A 111 19.70 13.67 8.99
N GLU A 112 20.13 12.77 8.11
CA GLU A 112 19.68 12.68 6.71
C GLU A 112 19.49 11.20 6.34
N TRP A 113 18.51 10.90 5.48
CA TRP A 113 18.14 9.54 5.09
C TRP A 113 18.20 9.33 3.58
N GLU A 114 18.73 8.19 3.18
CA GLU A 114 18.71 7.63 1.83
C GLU A 114 17.76 6.43 1.76
N PHE A 115 17.20 6.16 0.57
CA PHE A 115 16.17 5.14 0.36
C PHE A 115 16.54 4.23 -0.82
N GLU A 116 16.37 2.92 -0.68
CA GLU A 116 16.40 2.00 -1.82
C GLU A 116 15.04 1.95 -2.52
N GLY A 117 15.06 2.00 -3.85
CA GLY A 117 13.85 1.73 -4.61
C GLY A 117 13.98 1.96 -6.10
N LYS A 118 14.02 0.87 -6.87
CA LYS A 118 13.36 0.83 -8.18
C LYS A 118 11.89 0.56 -7.91
N GLY A 119 11.02 1.54 -8.15
CA GLY A 119 9.62 1.58 -7.71
C GLY A 119 8.65 0.55 -8.32
N ASN A 120 9.07 -0.68 -8.60
CA ASN A 120 8.30 -1.61 -9.43
C ASN A 120 7.58 -2.72 -8.63
N GLU A 121 8.04 -3.08 -7.43
CA GLU A 121 7.52 -4.28 -6.73
C GLU A 121 6.32 -3.98 -5.82
N GLY A 122 6.28 -2.82 -5.16
CA GLY A 122 5.13 -2.42 -4.31
C GLY A 122 3.86 -2.09 -5.10
N MET A 123 4.00 -1.64 -6.35
CA MET A 123 2.86 -1.22 -7.18
C MET A 123 2.02 -2.42 -7.65
N HIS A 124 2.65 -3.54 -8.00
CA HIS A 124 1.95 -4.72 -8.53
C HIS A 124 1.03 -5.37 -7.49
N THR A 125 1.52 -5.54 -6.25
CA THR A 125 0.75 -6.19 -5.17
C THR A 125 -0.45 -5.35 -4.72
N SER A 126 -0.31 -4.03 -4.68
CA SER A 126 -1.40 -3.14 -4.27
C SER A 126 -2.46 -2.95 -5.37
N LEU A 127 -2.07 -2.99 -6.65
CA LEU A 127 -3.02 -3.01 -7.78
C LEU A 127 -3.86 -4.29 -7.81
N VAL A 128 -3.27 -5.47 -7.53
CA VAL A 128 -4.01 -6.73 -7.44
C VAL A 128 -5.03 -6.68 -6.31
N ARG A 129 -4.67 -6.11 -5.15
CA ARG A 129 -5.62 -5.91 -4.03
C ARG A 129 -6.76 -4.96 -4.38
N PHE A 130 -6.48 -3.88 -5.11
CA PHE A 130 -7.51 -2.96 -5.60
C PHE A 130 -8.48 -3.61 -6.59
N GLY A 131 -7.94 -4.38 -7.55
CA GLY A 131 -8.75 -5.09 -8.55
C GLY A 131 -9.73 -6.08 -7.93
N THR A 132 -9.30 -6.81 -6.89
CA THR A 132 -10.18 -7.75 -6.17
C THR A 132 -11.29 -7.03 -5.41
N ILE A 133 -11.03 -5.86 -4.80
CA ILE A 133 -12.04 -5.10 -4.05
C ILE A 133 -13.09 -4.49 -4.97
N ILE A 134 -12.67 -3.92 -6.10
CA ILE A 134 -13.60 -3.39 -7.11
C ILE A 134 -14.41 -4.53 -7.74
N SER A 135 -13.86 -5.74 -7.87
CA SER A 135 -14.61 -6.90 -8.40
C SER A 135 -15.68 -7.44 -7.44
N ILE A 136 -15.70 -7.01 -6.18
CA ILE A 136 -16.68 -7.41 -5.16
C ILE A 136 -17.81 -6.37 -5.01
N ILE A 137 -17.61 -5.14 -5.52
CA ILE A 137 -18.61 -4.05 -5.55
C ILE A 137 -19.39 -4.10 -6.86
#